data_AF-A0AAV2I1B3-F1
#
_entry.id   AF-A0AAV2I1B3-F1
#
_cell.length_a   1.000
_cell.length_b   1.000
_cell.length_c   1.000
_cell.angle_alpha   90.00
_cell.angle_beta   90.00
_cell.angle_gamma   90.00
#
_symmetry.space_group_name_H-M   'P 1'
#
loop_
_entity.id
_entity.type
_entity.pdbx_description
1 polymer ?
#
loop_
_entity_poly.entity_id
_entity_poly.type
_entity_poly.pdbx_seq_one_letter_code
_entity_poly.pdbx_strand_id
1 'polypeptide(L)'
;MVGPEISRRLPYFEGLKISYYQGVMMALFTAASVSHNLVHKKPMHSAPLKHIAAALLGIYPGTLIDEFHDRRRNLKVLVIEDYISKHPEDFPCSAPKKYKDILLSWHPTR
;
A
#
# COMPACT_ATOMS: atom_id res chain seq x y z
N MET A 1 22.09 -20.37 6.70
CA MET A 1 21.30 -19.79 5.60
C MET A 1 20.17 -18.99 6.22
N VAL A 2 20.36 -17.67 6.33
CA VAL A 2 19.36 -16.75 6.88
C VAL A 2 18.59 -16.22 5.66
N GLY A 3 17.35 -16.68 5.49
CA GLY A 3 16.45 -16.13 4.47
C GLY A 3 16.22 -14.63 4.72
N PRO A 4 15.80 -13.86 3.72
CA PRO A 4 15.84 -12.41 3.81
C PRO A 4 14.78 -11.88 4.78
N GLU A 5 15.20 -11.54 5.99
CA GLU A 5 14.35 -10.89 7.00
C GLU A 5 14.08 -9.41 6.70
N ILE A 6 14.84 -8.82 5.77
CA ILE A 6 14.81 -7.39 5.43
C ILE A 6 13.50 -7.00 4.70
N SER A 7 12.81 -7.96 4.08
CA SER A 7 11.54 -7.74 3.35
C SER A 7 10.27 -8.10 4.09
N ARG A 8 10.36 -8.64 5.32
CA ARG A 8 9.16 -8.98 6.10
C ARG A 8 8.35 -7.70 6.29
N ARG A 9 7.06 -7.74 5.91
CA ARG A 9 6.11 -6.61 6.03
C ARG A 9 6.35 -5.85 7.33
N LEU A 10 6.46 -4.52 7.26
CA LEU A 10 6.24 -3.67 8.44
C LEU A 10 4.87 -4.05 9.04
N PRO A 11 4.74 -4.13 10.38
CA PRO A 11 3.50 -4.56 11.03
C PRO A 11 2.32 -3.73 10.53
N TYR A 12 1.30 -4.42 10.02
CA TYR A 12 0.03 -3.82 9.61
C TYR A 12 -0.75 -3.47 10.88
N PHE A 13 -1.13 -2.20 11.05
CA PHE A 13 -1.96 -1.79 12.17
C PHE A 13 -3.39 -2.32 11.97
N GLU A 14 -3.72 -3.38 12.70
CA GLU A 14 -5.00 -4.11 12.75
C GLU A 14 -6.24 -3.27 13.11
N GLY A 15 -6.08 -1.99 13.43
CA GLY A 15 -7.15 -1.14 13.98
C GLY A 15 -8.30 -0.87 13.01
N LEU A 16 -8.06 -0.94 11.69
CA LEU A 16 -9.10 -0.87 10.67
C LEU A 16 -8.94 -2.06 9.73
N LYS A 17 -9.89 -3.00 9.75
CA LYS A 17 -9.92 -4.17 8.85
C LYS A 17 -10.24 -3.80 7.38
N ILE A 18 -10.18 -2.51 7.03
CA ILE A 18 -10.50 -2.00 5.70
C ILE A 18 -9.21 -1.41 5.11
N SER A 19 -8.71 -2.04 4.04
CA SER A 19 -7.56 -1.56 3.27
C SER A 19 -7.90 -0.26 2.53
N TYR A 20 -6.88 0.55 2.20
CA TYR A 20 -7.06 1.79 1.42
C TYR A 20 -7.82 1.53 0.12
N TYR A 21 -7.45 0.49 -0.63
CA TYR A 21 -8.11 0.14 -1.89
C TYR A 21 -9.55 -0.31 -1.70
N GLN A 22 -9.86 -1.00 -0.59
CA GLN A 22 -11.23 -1.35 -0.24
C GLN A 22 -12.05 -0.09 0.05
N GLY A 23 -11.52 0.84 0.85
CA GLY A 23 -12.20 2.11 1.14
C GLY A 23 -12.48 2.93 -0.12
N VAL A 24 -11.50 3.03 -1.03
CA VAL A 24 -11.64 3.72 -2.31
C VAL A 24 -12.71 3.03 -3.19
N MET A 25 -12.68 1.71 -3.30
CA MET A 25 -13.66 0.98 -4.11
C MET A 25 -15.08 1.05 -3.52
N MET A 26 -15.22 0.98 -2.19
CA MET A 26 -16.50 1.22 -1.52
C MET A 26 -17.06 2.60 -1.87
N ALA A 27 -16.24 3.65 -1.76
CA ALA A 27 -16.64 5.02 -2.09
C ALA A 27 -17.03 5.17 -3.58
N LEU A 28 -16.27 4.57 -4.50
CA LEU A 28 -16.57 4.59 -5.94
C LEU A 28 -17.90 3.90 -6.25
N PHE A 29 -18.18 2.73 -5.68
CA PHE A 29 -19.44 2.03 -5.89
C PHE A 29 -20.62 2.78 -5.29
N THR A 30 -20.47 3.37 -4.10
CA THR A 30 -21.49 4.24 -3.53
C THR A 30 -21.74 5.47 -4.41
N ALA A 31 -20.68 6.12 -4.91
CA ALA A 31 -20.80 7.26 -5.82
C ALA A 31 -21.50 6.88 -7.13
N ALA A 32 -21.20 5.71 -7.69
CA ALA A 32 -21.89 5.17 -8.86
C ALA A 32 -23.38 4.92 -8.58
N SER A 33 -23.71 4.37 -7.41
CA SER A 33 -25.09 4.13 -6.97
C SER A 33 -25.90 5.42 -6.79
N VAL A 34 -25.29 6.47 -6.25
CA VAL A 34 -25.87 7.81 -6.13
C VAL A 34 -26.05 8.45 -7.51
N SER A 35 -25.02 8.37 -8.36
CA SER A 35 -25.05 8.88 -9.74
C SER A 35 -26.16 8.23 -10.56
N HIS A 36 -26.39 6.93 -10.39
CA HIS A 36 -27.50 6.21 -10.99
C HIS A 36 -28.86 6.83 -10.60
N ASN A 37 -29.06 7.18 -9.32
CA ASN A 37 -30.31 7.84 -8.91
C ASN A 37 -30.46 9.22 -9.55
N LEU A 38 -29.37 9.98 -9.63
CA LEU A 38 -29.31 11.29 -10.26
C LEU A 38 -29.70 11.23 -11.75
N VAL A 39 -29.14 10.28 -12.51
CA VAL A 39 -29.46 10.05 -13.93
C VAL A 39 -30.93 9.70 -14.14
N HIS A 40 -31.52 8.92 -13.23
CA HIS A 40 -32.93 8.55 -13.27
C HIS A 40 -33.89 9.59 -12.68
N LYS A 41 -33.41 10.82 -12.41
CA LYS A 41 -34.21 11.91 -11.79
C LYS A 41 -34.85 11.51 -10.46
N LYS A 42 -34.22 10.59 -9.72
CA LYS A 42 -34.63 10.17 -8.38
C LYS A 42 -33.81 10.95 -7.33
N PRO A 43 -34.37 11.23 -6.14
CA PRO A 43 -33.62 11.86 -5.06
C PRO A 43 -32.34 11.07 -4.73
N MET A 44 -31.24 11.77 -4.45
CA MET A 44 -29.92 11.15 -4.23
C MET A 44 -29.97 10.09 -3.12
N HIS A 45 -30.65 10.41 -2.02
CA HIS A 45 -30.78 9.55 -0.83
C HIS A 45 -31.86 8.46 -0.96
N SER A 46 -32.55 8.36 -2.10
CA SER A 46 -33.56 7.31 -2.30
C SER A 46 -32.91 5.92 -2.33
N ALA A 47 -33.58 4.93 -1.73
CA ALA A 47 -33.13 3.54 -1.60
C ALA A 47 -31.81 3.37 -0.83
N PRO A 48 -31.78 3.63 0.49
CA PRO A 48 -30.56 3.51 1.32
C PRO A 48 -29.94 2.11 1.28
N LEU A 49 -30.77 1.05 1.23
CA LEU A 49 -30.30 -0.33 1.09
C LEU A 49 -29.49 -0.57 -0.19
N LYS A 50 -29.85 0.11 -1.30
CA LYS A 50 -29.12 0.01 -2.57
C LYS A 50 -27.70 0.57 -2.44
N HIS A 51 -27.55 1.70 -1.76
CA HIS A 51 -26.26 2.35 -1.52
C HIS A 51 -25.36 1.53 -0.59
N ILE A 52 -25.94 0.93 0.44
CA ILE A 52 -25.23 0.02 1.35
C ILE A 52 -24.77 -1.23 0.61
N ALA A 53 -25.66 -1.85 -0.19
CA ALA A 53 -25.31 -3.00 -1.02
C ALA A 53 -24.19 -2.66 -2.02
N ALA A 54 -24.27 -1.50 -2.67
CA ALA A 54 -23.22 -1.04 -3.58
C ALA A 54 -21.88 -0.84 -2.85
N ALA A 55 -21.88 -0.23 -1.67
CA ALA A 55 -20.67 -0.08 -0.86
C ALA A 55 -20.03 -1.45 -0.55
N LEU A 56 -20.83 -2.41 -0.08
CA LEU A 56 -20.34 -3.76 0.24
C LEU A 56 -19.80 -4.49 -1.00
N LEU A 57 -20.42 -4.31 -2.17
CA LEU A 57 -19.91 -4.87 -3.43
C LEU A 57 -18.53 -4.31 -3.81
N GLY A 58 -18.20 -3.08 -3.39
CA GLY A 58 -16.88 -2.48 -3.60
C GLY A 58 -15.74 -3.16 -2.83
N ILE A 59 -16.03 -3.96 -1.80
CA ILE A 59 -14.99 -4.65 -1.01
C ILE A 59 -14.24 -5.68 -1.87
N TYR A 60 -14.96 -6.44 -2.69
CA TYR A 60 -14.39 -7.49 -3.53
C TYR A 60 -13.35 -7.01 -4.57
N PRO A 61 -13.63 -6.00 -5.42
CA PRO A 61 -12.59 -5.45 -6.29
C PRO A 61 -11.45 -4.79 -5.48
N GLY A 62 -11.76 -4.24 -4.30
CA GLY A 62 -10.77 -3.69 -3.38
C GLY A 62 -9.74 -4.72 -2.91
N THR A 63 -10.18 -5.93 -2.52
CA THR A 63 -9.27 -7.03 -2.11
C THR A 63 -8.40 -7.50 -3.26
N LEU A 64 -8.95 -7.64 -4.47
CA LEU A 64 -8.19 -8.09 -5.64
C LEU A 64 -7.08 -7.09 -6.02
N ILE A 65 -7.37 -5.79 -5.95
CA ILE A 65 -6.38 -4.74 -6.23
C ILE A 65 -5.27 -4.77 -5.18
N ASP A 66 -5.62 -4.96 -3.91
CA ASP A 66 -4.65 -5.03 -2.82
C ASP A 66 -3.69 -6.23 -2.98
N GLU A 67 -4.25 -7.42 -3.21
CA GLU A 67 -3.48 -8.63 -3.48
C GLU A 67 -2.56 -8.49 -4.70
N PHE A 68 -3.03 -7.82 -5.75
CA PHE A 68 -2.22 -7.56 -6.93
C PHE A 68 -1.02 -6.64 -6.63
N HIS A 69 -1.25 -5.56 -5.89
CA HIS A 69 -0.18 -4.64 -5.47
C HIS A 69 0.82 -5.32 -4.55
N ASP A 70 0.33 -6.11 -3.61
CA ASP A 70 1.15 -6.90 -2.70
C ASP A 70 2.01 -7.91 -3.45
N ARG A 71 1.41 -8.67 -4.38
CA ARG A 71 2.15 -9.63 -5.21
C ARG A 71 3.25 -8.93 -6.01
N ARG A 72 2.95 -7.80 -6.63
CA ARG A 72 3.93 -7.04 -7.42
C ARG A 72 5.06 -6.50 -6.54
N ARG A 73 4.74 -5.99 -5.35
CA ARG A 73 5.73 -5.53 -4.38
C ARG A 73 6.62 -6.68 -3.92
N ASN A 74 6.02 -7.80 -3.52
CA ASN A 74 6.74 -8.97 -3.03
C ASN A 74 7.66 -9.56 -4.10
N LEU A 75 7.20 -9.66 -5.35
CA LEU A 75 8.04 -10.09 -6.47
C LEU A 75 9.24 -9.16 -6.69
N LYS A 76 9.03 -7.84 -6.65
CA LYS A 76 10.12 -6.88 -6.81
C LYS A 76 11.18 -7.05 -5.72
N VAL A 77 10.73 -7.19 -4.47
CA VAL A 77 11.64 -7.35 -3.33
C VAL A 77 12.37 -8.69 -3.41
N LEU A 78 11.68 -9.77 -3.72
CA LEU A 78 12.27 -11.09 -3.91
C LEU A 78 13.38 -11.09 -4.97
N VAL A 79 13.16 -10.42 -6.11
CA VAL A 79 14.16 -10.30 -7.18
C VAL A 79 15.38 -9.50 -6.71
N ILE A 80 15.18 -8.41 -5.98
CA ILE A 80 16.28 -7.59 -5.46
C ILE A 80 17.12 -8.40 -4.45
N GLU A 81 16.47 -9.11 -3.55
CA GLU A 81 17.14 -9.92 -2.53
C GLU A 81 17.89 -11.10 -3.15
N ASP A 82 17.27 -11.77 -4.13
CA ASP A 82 17.93 -12.82 -4.91
C ASP A 82 19.17 -12.28 -5.64
N TYR A 83 19.09 -11.09 -6.23
CA TYR A 83 20.21 -10.45 -6.91
C TYR A 83 21.36 -10.11 -5.94
N ILE A 84 21.06 -9.47 -4.81
CA ILE A 84 22.06 -9.16 -3.77
C ILE A 84 22.72 -10.44 -3.26
N SER A 85 21.95 -11.52 -3.09
CA SER A 85 22.49 -12.79 -2.62
C SER A 85 23.44 -13.46 -3.60
N LYS A 86 23.24 -13.25 -4.91
CA LYS A 86 24.05 -13.80 -6.00
C LYS A 86 25.30 -12.98 -6.30
N HIS A 87 25.25 -11.68 -6.01
CA HIS A 87 26.32 -10.72 -6.31
C HIS A 87 26.77 -9.95 -5.06
N PRO A 88 27.27 -10.63 -4.02
CA PRO A 88 27.73 -9.96 -2.80
C PRO A 88 28.90 -8.97 -3.05
N GLU A 89 29.68 -9.16 -4.12
CA GLU A 89 30.77 -8.28 -4.54
C GLU A 89 30.32 -6.86 -4.90
N ASP A 90 29.10 -6.73 -5.45
CA ASP A 90 28.52 -5.44 -5.83
C ASP A 90 27.96 -4.68 -4.62
N PHE A 91 27.69 -5.39 -3.52
CA PHE A 91 27.08 -4.86 -2.30
C PHE A 91 27.97 -5.08 -1.08
N PRO A 92 29.18 -4.47 -1.03
CA PRO A 92 30.06 -4.62 0.11
C PRO A 92 29.44 -4.02 1.38
N CYS A 93 29.35 -4.80 2.44
CA CYS A 93 28.89 -4.33 3.75
C CYS A 93 29.96 -3.42 4.39
N SER A 94 29.91 -2.11 4.11
CA SER A 94 30.76 -1.14 4.81
C SER A 94 30.29 -0.96 6.25
N ALA A 95 31.22 -1.02 7.21
CA ALA A 95 30.91 -0.74 8.60
C ALA A 95 30.40 0.71 8.76
N PRO A 96 29.29 0.95 9.48
CA PRO A 96 28.81 2.31 9.71
C PRO A 96 29.84 3.12 10.49
N LYS A 97 30.18 4.31 9.98
CA LYS A 97 31.11 5.24 10.65
C LYS A 97 30.36 6.02 11.73
N LYS A 98 30.99 6.24 12.88
CA LYS A 98 30.39 7.07 13.94
C LYS A 98 30.50 8.54 13.55
N TYR A 99 29.55 9.37 13.99
CA TYR A 99 29.57 10.82 13.73
C TYR A 99 30.87 11.50 14.20
N LYS A 100 31.47 11.04 15.29
CA LYS A 100 32.76 11.55 15.77
C LYS A 100 33.92 11.32 14.80
N ASP A 101 33.80 10.33 13.91
CA ASP A 101 34.82 9.94 12.94
C ASP A 101 34.55 10.59 11.55
N ILE A 102 33.53 11.46 11.44
CA ILE A 102 33.10 12.12 10.20
C ILE A 102 33.19 13.64 10.38
N LEU A 103 33.92 14.32 9.50
CA LEU A 103 33.95 15.78 9.43
C LEU A 103 32.92 16.26 8.41
N LEU A 104 31.76 16.73 8.88
CA LEU A 104 30.73 17.32 8.03
C LEU A 104 30.98 18.82 7.87
N SER A 105 30.69 19.34 6.69
CA SER A 105 30.72 20.79 6.43
C SER A 105 29.66 21.50 7.26
N TRP A 106 30.07 22.34 8.21
CA TRP A 106 29.16 23.15 9.01
C TRP A 106 28.79 24.43 8.26
N HIS A 107 27.49 24.64 8.04
CA HIS A 107 26.94 25.83 7.42
C HIS A 107 26.08 26.58 8.44
N PRO A 108 26.52 27.72 8.99
CA PRO A 108 25.69 28.52 9.89
C PRO A 108 24.55 29.20 9.13
N THR A 109 23.35 29.15 9.68
CA THR A 109 22.25 30.02 9.26
C THR A 109 22.56 31.44 9.76
N ARG A 110 22.63 32.41 8.85
CA ARG A 110 22.88 33.83 9.13
C ARG A 110 21.64 34.64 8.84
#